data_AF-A0A832CGD1-F1
#
_entry.id   AF-A0A832CGD1-F1
#
_cell.length_a   1.000
_cell.length_b   1.000
_cell.length_c   1.000
_cell.angle_alpha   90.00
_cell.angle_beta   90.00
_cell.angle_gamma   90.00
#
_symmetry.space_group_name_H-M   'P 1'
#
loop_
_entity.id
_entity.type
_entity.pdbx_description
1 polymer ?
#
loop_
_entity_poly.entity_id
_entity_poly.type
_entity_poly.pdbx_seq_one_letter_code
_entity_poly.pdbx_strand_id
1 'polypeptide(L)'
;MLINIITVKIKYEQDVVLARQRARTIAGLLGFDNNDQTRISTAVSEIARNIYKYAGGGDITFGIDGDKKPQVFIIICEDKGKGIENLDEILEGNYKSTTGMGLGILGAKKLMDYFHIESKVGEGTKVVMGKTIPLESPFFDNINVQQIIDELLKEIPKDPLEEIRQQNQELIKAYEELAKNRKS
;
A
#
# COMPACT_ATOMS: atom_id res chain seq x y z
N MET A 1 6.32 20.60 0.78
CA MET A 1 6.30 20.23 2.22
C MET A 1 5.64 18.87 2.29
N LEU A 2 6.31 17.89 2.89
CA LEU A 2 5.80 16.52 2.98
C LEU A 2 4.99 16.33 4.27
N ILE A 3 3.75 15.88 4.11
CA ILE A 3 2.85 15.49 5.18
C ILE A 3 2.64 13.97 5.11
N ASN A 4 3.07 13.24 6.14
CA ASN A 4 2.89 11.79 6.20
C ASN A 4 1.48 11.43 6.66
N ILE A 5 0.84 10.49 5.99
CA ILE A 5 -0.49 9.96 6.33
C ILE A 5 -0.33 8.68 7.16
N ILE A 6 0.30 7.66 6.59
CA ILE A 6 0.44 6.35 7.21
C ILE A 6 1.65 5.61 6.66
N THR A 7 2.23 4.73 7.48
CA THR A 7 3.27 3.79 7.08
C THR A 7 2.78 2.36 7.27
N VAL A 8 2.92 1.54 6.23
CA VAL A 8 2.59 0.12 6.22
C VAL A 8 3.88 -0.68 6.23
N LYS A 9 4.05 -1.54 7.23
CA LYS A 9 5.17 -2.49 7.28
C LYS A 9 4.88 -3.67 6.36
N ILE A 10 5.87 -4.06 5.58
CA ILE A 10 5.82 -5.24 4.72
C ILE A 10 6.70 -6.32 5.34
N LYS A 11 6.09 -7.42 5.80
CA LYS A 11 6.78 -8.57 6.37
C LYS A 11 6.20 -9.89 5.86
N TYR A 12 4.89 -9.93 5.64
CA TYR A 12 4.15 -11.08 5.15
C TYR A 12 3.45 -10.76 3.83
N GLU A 13 3.04 -11.78 3.10
CA GLU A 13 2.34 -11.60 1.82
C GLU A 13 1.03 -10.80 1.96
N GLN A 14 0.33 -10.94 3.09
CA GLN A 14 -0.89 -10.20 3.40
C GLN A 14 -0.64 -8.68 3.48
N ASP A 15 0.56 -8.25 3.88
CA ASP A 15 0.91 -6.83 3.97
C ASP A 15 0.98 -6.17 2.59
N VAL A 16 1.28 -6.94 1.54
CA VAL A 16 1.22 -6.46 0.15
C VAL A 16 -0.22 -6.11 -0.24
N VAL A 17 -1.18 -6.94 0.19
CA VAL A 17 -2.61 -6.70 -0.04
C VAL A 17 -3.06 -5.48 0.75
N LEU A 18 -2.64 -5.34 2.00
CA LEU A 18 -2.95 -4.19 2.83
C LEU A 18 -2.39 -2.89 2.22
N ALA A 19 -1.13 -2.88 1.80
CA ALA A 19 -0.51 -1.70 1.16
C ALA A 19 -1.27 -1.29 -0.12
N ARG A 20 -1.67 -2.26 -0.94
CA ARG A 20 -2.52 -2.01 -2.12
C ARG A 20 -3.86 -1.38 -1.75
N GLN A 21 -4.54 -1.92 -0.74
CA GLN A 21 -5.82 -1.40 -0.28
C GLN A 21 -5.68 0.03 0.24
N ARG A 22 -4.68 0.29 1.10
CA ARG A 22 -4.39 1.65 1.60
C ARG A 22 -4.11 2.63 0.48
N ALA A 23 -3.29 2.25 -0.50
CA ALA A 23 -3.03 3.07 -1.67
C ALA A 23 -4.31 3.46 -2.42
N ARG A 24 -5.23 2.50 -2.61
CA ARG A 24 -6.51 2.72 -3.28
C ARG A 24 -7.44 3.63 -2.48
N THR A 25 -7.61 3.36 -1.19
CA THR A 25 -8.47 4.19 -0.31
C THR A 25 -7.96 5.62 -0.25
N ILE A 26 -6.66 5.82 -0.02
CA ILE A 26 -6.07 7.17 0.02
C ILE A 26 -6.27 7.87 -1.32
N ALA A 27 -6.02 7.20 -2.45
CA ALA A 27 -6.26 7.79 -3.77
C ALA A 27 -7.74 8.22 -3.94
N GLY A 28 -8.70 7.43 -3.46
CA GLY A 28 -10.12 7.83 -3.46
C GLY A 28 -10.37 9.08 -2.62
N LEU A 29 -9.82 9.16 -1.41
CA LEU A 29 -9.94 10.30 -0.51
C LEU A 29 -9.26 11.57 -1.04
N LEU A 30 -8.22 11.41 -1.87
CA LEU A 30 -7.54 12.51 -2.55
C LEU A 30 -8.24 12.96 -3.84
N GLY A 31 -9.36 12.33 -4.21
CA GLY A 31 -10.18 12.71 -5.36
C GLY A 31 -9.72 12.13 -6.71
N PHE A 32 -8.82 11.14 -6.71
CA PHE A 32 -8.45 10.45 -7.96
C PHE A 32 -9.63 9.64 -8.52
N ASP A 33 -9.73 9.59 -9.84
CA ASP A 33 -10.72 8.75 -10.51
C ASP A 33 -10.44 7.24 -10.35
N ASN A 34 -11.39 6.39 -10.74
CA ASN A 34 -11.25 4.94 -10.61
C ASN A 34 -10.08 4.35 -11.41
N ASN A 35 -9.70 4.97 -12.53
CA ASN A 35 -8.60 4.51 -13.36
C ASN A 35 -7.27 4.80 -12.66
N ASP A 36 -7.08 6.01 -12.16
CA ASP A 36 -5.87 6.40 -11.43
C ASP A 36 -5.76 5.68 -10.09
N GLN A 37 -6.85 5.49 -9.35
CA GLN A 37 -6.87 4.62 -8.17
C GLN A 37 -6.35 3.20 -8.49
N THR A 38 -6.76 2.67 -9.65
CA THR A 38 -6.30 1.34 -10.11
C THR A 38 -4.82 1.36 -10.47
N ARG A 39 -4.35 2.38 -11.21
CA ARG A 39 -2.94 2.54 -11.57
C ARG A 39 -2.03 2.66 -10.34
N ILE A 40 -2.39 3.53 -9.40
CA ILE A 40 -1.65 3.75 -8.15
C ILE A 40 -1.59 2.45 -7.34
N SER A 41 -2.74 1.80 -7.11
CA SER A 41 -2.78 0.56 -6.33
C SER A 41 -1.98 -0.57 -6.98
N THR A 42 -1.96 -0.66 -8.32
CA THR A 42 -1.14 -1.62 -9.07
C THR A 42 0.35 -1.29 -8.90
N ALA A 43 0.77 -0.03 -9.06
CA ALA A 43 2.16 0.38 -8.88
C ALA A 43 2.67 0.05 -7.46
N VAL A 44 1.88 0.36 -6.43
CA VAL A 44 2.21 0.01 -5.04
C VAL A 44 2.32 -1.49 -4.84
N SER A 45 1.42 -2.28 -5.46
CA SER A 45 1.47 -3.75 -5.36
C SER A 45 2.74 -4.35 -5.95
N GLU A 46 3.22 -3.82 -7.08
CA GLU A 46 4.45 -4.28 -7.72
C GLU A 46 5.66 -4.01 -6.83
N ILE A 47 5.78 -2.80 -6.28
CA ILE A 47 6.91 -2.42 -5.41
C ILE A 47 6.85 -3.16 -4.07
N ALA A 48 5.68 -3.25 -3.44
CA ALA A 48 5.49 -4.00 -2.19
C ALA A 48 5.84 -5.47 -2.35
N ARG A 49 5.48 -6.08 -3.49
CA ARG A 49 5.85 -7.46 -3.81
C ARG A 49 7.34 -7.64 -3.96
N ASN A 50 8.05 -6.68 -4.56
CA ASN A 50 9.50 -6.72 -4.67
C ASN A 50 10.18 -6.65 -3.30
N ILE A 51 9.70 -5.75 -2.42
CA ILE A 51 10.17 -5.65 -1.04
C ILE A 51 10.00 -6.99 -0.31
N TYR A 52 8.79 -7.56 -0.36
CA TYR A 52 8.52 -8.85 0.30
C TYR A 52 9.38 -9.99 -0.26
N LYS A 53 9.45 -10.15 -1.59
CA LYS A 53 10.11 -11.28 -2.23
C LYS A 53 11.63 -11.21 -2.22
N TYR A 54 12.21 -10.02 -2.37
CA TYR A 54 13.64 -9.87 -2.62
C TYR A 54 14.41 -9.22 -1.48
N ALA A 55 13.74 -8.45 -0.62
CA ALA A 55 14.38 -7.78 0.51
C ALA A 55 14.04 -8.39 1.89
N GLY A 56 13.05 -9.29 1.97
CA GLY A 56 12.64 -9.91 3.23
C GLY A 56 11.81 -8.98 4.14
N GLY A 57 11.43 -7.81 3.61
CA GLY A 57 10.58 -6.84 4.28
C GLY A 57 11.07 -5.40 4.13
N GLY A 58 10.22 -4.46 4.54
CA GLY A 58 10.46 -3.02 4.41
C GLY A 58 9.25 -2.20 4.85
N ASP A 59 9.27 -0.91 4.52
CA ASP A 59 8.24 0.05 4.90
C ASP A 59 7.72 0.79 3.66
N ILE A 60 6.41 1.03 3.62
CA ILE A 60 5.77 1.88 2.60
C ILE A 60 5.07 3.03 3.30
N THR A 61 5.55 4.25 3.07
CA THR A 61 4.99 5.48 3.63
C THR A 61 4.18 6.20 2.56
N PHE A 62 2.94 6.53 2.90
CA PHE A 62 2.03 7.32 2.08
C PHE A 62 1.98 8.75 2.64
N GLY A 63 2.09 9.73 1.76
CA GLY A 63 2.07 11.14 2.15
C GLY A 63 1.60 12.05 1.03
N ILE A 64 1.51 13.34 1.35
CA ILE A 64 1.19 14.39 0.39
C ILE A 64 2.37 15.36 0.39
N ASP A 65 2.90 15.68 -0.78
CA ASP A 65 3.91 16.73 -0.94
C ASP A 65 3.36 17.91 -1.72
N GLY A 66 3.64 19.11 -1.22
CA GLY A 66 3.37 20.37 -1.90
C GLY A 66 2.85 21.44 -0.94
N ASP A 67 3.34 22.66 -1.12
CA ASP A 67 2.90 23.88 -0.40
C ASP A 67 1.88 24.71 -1.19
N LYS A 68 1.61 24.32 -2.44
CA LYS A 68 0.63 24.91 -3.34
C LYS A 68 0.01 23.84 -4.23
N LYS A 69 -1.10 24.18 -4.89
CA LYS A 69 -1.73 23.31 -5.89
C LYS A 69 -0.95 23.29 -7.23
N PRO A 70 -1.00 22.18 -7.97
CA PRO A 70 -1.47 20.87 -7.52
C PRO A 70 -0.45 20.24 -6.54
N GLN A 71 -0.96 19.56 -5.52
CA GLN A 71 -0.13 18.75 -4.63
C GLN A 71 0.12 17.37 -5.25
N VAL A 72 1.04 16.60 -4.68
CA VAL A 72 1.44 15.28 -5.16
C VAL A 72 1.13 14.24 -4.09
N PHE A 73 0.41 13.18 -4.46
CA PHE A 73 0.32 11.98 -3.64
C PHE A 73 1.63 11.21 -3.77
N ILE A 74 2.44 11.21 -2.71
CA ILE A 74 3.76 10.58 -2.69
C ILE A 74 3.71 9.24 -1.95
N ILE A 75 4.38 8.24 -2.51
CA ILE A 75 4.59 6.93 -1.90
C ILE A 75 6.09 6.67 -1.84
N ILE A 76 6.61 6.46 -0.64
CA ILE A 76 8.02 6.18 -0.37
C ILE A 76 8.12 4.73 0.12
N CYS A 77 8.78 3.89 -0.64
CA CYS A 77 8.99 2.49 -0.33
C CYS A 77 10.48 2.26 -0.01
N GLU A 78 10.80 1.75 1.17
CA GLU A 78 12.18 1.56 1.63
C GLU A 78 12.37 0.14 2.17
N ASP A 79 13.46 -0.50 1.77
CA ASP A 79 13.91 -1.78 2.31
C ASP A 79 15.39 -1.76 2.68
N LYS A 80 15.80 -2.73 3.50
CA LYS A 80 17.20 -2.95 3.90
C LYS A 80 17.72 -4.28 3.37
N GLY A 81 17.22 -4.69 2.21
CA GLY A 81 17.55 -5.96 1.59
C GLY A 81 18.93 -5.94 0.93
N LYS A 82 19.16 -6.94 0.07
CA LYS A 82 20.41 -7.11 -0.67
C LYS A 82 20.70 -6.03 -1.72
N GLY A 83 19.75 -5.13 -2.01
CA GLY A 83 19.83 -4.19 -3.12
C GLY A 83 19.68 -4.84 -4.50
N ILE A 84 19.82 -4.03 -5.55
CA ILE A 84 19.66 -4.41 -6.95
C ILE A 84 21.00 -4.14 -7.66
N GLU A 85 21.65 -5.20 -8.14
CA GLU A 85 22.99 -5.13 -8.76
C GLU A 85 22.93 -4.48 -10.16
N ASN A 86 22.00 -4.91 -11.01
CA ASN A 86 21.86 -4.42 -12.39
C ASN A 86 20.68 -3.45 -12.54
N LEU A 87 20.59 -2.43 -11.68
CA LEU A 87 19.45 -1.51 -11.68
C LEU A 87 19.27 -0.79 -13.03
N ASP A 88 20.36 -0.32 -13.64
CA ASP A 88 20.32 0.39 -14.91
C ASP A 88 19.76 -0.48 -16.04
N GLU A 89 20.21 -1.74 -16.15
CA GLU A 89 19.69 -2.70 -17.14
C GLU A 89 18.18 -2.97 -16.98
N ILE A 90 17.69 -3.00 -15.73
CA ILE A 90 16.26 -3.13 -15.43
C ILE A 90 15.51 -1.89 -15.89
N LEU A 91 16.05 -0.69 -15.66
CA LEU A 91 15.43 0.57 -16.05
C LEU A 91 15.43 0.79 -17.57
N GLU A 92 16.39 0.22 -18.29
CA GLU A 92 16.48 0.21 -19.75
C GLU A 92 15.49 -0.75 -20.43
N GLY A 93 14.83 -1.63 -19.66
CA GLY A 93 13.84 -2.57 -20.22
C GLY A 93 14.42 -3.89 -20.70
N ASN A 94 15.71 -4.13 -20.48
CA ASN A 94 16.41 -5.35 -20.90
C ASN A 94 16.12 -6.55 -19.99
N TYR A 95 15.51 -6.30 -18.81
CA TYR A 95 15.13 -7.33 -17.85
C TYR A 95 13.61 -7.59 -17.85
N LYS A 96 13.21 -8.85 -18.05
CA LYS A 96 11.82 -9.30 -17.88
C LYS A 96 11.63 -9.90 -16.49
N SER A 97 10.76 -9.28 -15.69
CA SER A 97 10.38 -9.84 -14.38
C SER A 97 9.67 -11.19 -14.56
N THR A 98 10.10 -12.22 -13.84
CA THR A 98 9.60 -13.60 -13.92
C THR A 98 8.33 -13.87 -13.12
N THR A 99 7.72 -12.89 -12.42
CA THR A 99 6.54 -13.15 -11.58
C THR A 99 5.32 -12.30 -11.94
N GLY A 100 4.20 -12.99 -12.23
CA GLY A 100 2.79 -12.58 -12.21
C GLY A 100 2.43 -11.13 -12.57
N MET A 101 1.86 -10.95 -13.78
CA MET A 101 1.46 -9.70 -14.48
C MET A 101 2.53 -8.99 -15.31
N GLY A 102 3.83 -9.26 -15.11
CA GLY A 102 4.89 -8.83 -16.04
C GLY A 102 5.14 -7.32 -16.11
N LEU A 103 4.70 -6.57 -15.08
CA LEU A 103 4.85 -5.13 -15.00
C LEU A 103 6.12 -4.74 -14.22
N GLY A 104 6.33 -5.28 -13.02
CA GLY A 104 7.55 -5.05 -12.25
C GLY A 104 7.85 -3.56 -12.00
N ILE A 105 9.12 -3.24 -11.75
CA ILE A 105 9.58 -1.87 -11.48
C ILE A 105 9.23 -0.91 -12.63
N LEU A 106 9.42 -1.36 -13.89
CA LEU A 106 9.11 -0.58 -15.08
C LEU A 106 7.62 -0.29 -15.23
N GLY A 107 6.77 -1.26 -14.91
CA GLY A 107 5.33 -1.11 -14.94
C GLY A 107 4.86 -0.11 -13.89
N ALA A 108 5.39 -0.18 -12.66
CA ALA A 108 5.14 0.82 -11.64
C ALA A 108 5.55 2.23 -12.12
N LYS A 109 6.73 2.37 -12.73
CA LYS A 109 7.21 3.63 -13.33
C LYS A 109 6.26 4.18 -14.40
N LYS A 110 5.65 3.34 -15.24
CA LYS A 110 4.71 3.76 -16.29
C LYS A 110 3.33 4.18 -15.78
N LEU A 111 2.95 3.75 -14.58
CA LEU A 111 1.63 4.01 -14.00
C LEU A 111 1.58 5.32 -13.19
N MET A 112 2.75 5.85 -12.82
CA MET A 112 2.92 7.02 -11.96
C MET A 112 3.45 8.22 -12.75
N ASP A 113 3.25 9.44 -12.25
CA ASP A 113 3.72 10.66 -12.92
C ASP A 113 5.19 10.94 -12.57
N TYR A 114 5.56 10.62 -11.33
CA TYR A 114 6.92 10.73 -10.81
C TYR A 114 7.39 9.36 -10.34
N PHE A 115 8.63 9.02 -10.65
CA PHE A 115 9.25 7.78 -10.22
C PHE A 115 10.76 7.94 -10.11
N HIS A 116 11.30 7.63 -8.94
CA HIS A 116 12.72 7.58 -8.65
C HIS A 116 13.06 6.30 -7.90
N ILE A 117 14.20 5.69 -8.21
CA ILE A 117 14.67 4.49 -7.53
C ILE A 117 16.17 4.61 -7.29
N GLU A 118 16.56 4.32 -6.05
CA GLU A 118 17.96 4.21 -5.63
C GLU A 118 18.14 2.85 -4.99
N SER A 119 19.17 2.13 -5.38
CA SER A 119 19.50 0.84 -4.78
C SER A 119 21.00 0.69 -4.69
N LYS A 120 21.46 0.13 -3.57
CA LYS A 120 22.87 -0.20 -3.39
C LYS A 120 23.00 -1.60 -2.83
N VAL A 121 23.87 -2.38 -3.48
CA VAL A 121 24.12 -3.78 -3.10
C VAL A 121 24.56 -3.85 -1.64
N GLY A 122 23.84 -4.64 -0.85
CA GLY A 122 24.05 -4.81 0.59
C GLY A 122 23.45 -3.73 1.50
N GLU A 123 22.87 -2.65 0.95
CA GLU A 123 22.28 -1.56 1.75
C GLU A 123 20.76 -1.47 1.63
N GLY A 124 20.18 -1.95 0.51
CA GLY A 124 18.75 -1.99 0.27
C GLY A 124 18.31 -1.15 -0.92
N THR A 125 17.00 -0.90 -1.01
CA THR A 125 16.40 -0.13 -2.11
C THR A 125 15.41 0.89 -1.56
N LYS A 126 15.40 2.07 -2.18
CA LYS A 126 14.43 3.14 -1.97
C LYS A 126 13.74 3.46 -3.29
N VAL A 127 12.42 3.42 -3.30
CA VAL A 127 11.58 3.82 -4.43
C VAL A 127 10.68 4.96 -3.99
N VAL A 128 10.68 6.06 -4.74
CA VAL A 128 9.78 7.19 -4.54
C VAL A 128 8.88 7.31 -5.75
N MET A 129 7.57 7.23 -5.54
CA MET A 129 6.56 7.36 -6.59
C MET A 129 5.64 8.54 -6.27
N GLY A 130 5.19 9.24 -7.30
CA GLY A 130 4.28 10.37 -7.14
C GLY A 130 3.18 10.38 -8.19
N LYS A 131 1.98 10.78 -7.79
CA LYS A 131 0.86 11.07 -8.69
C LYS A 131 0.34 12.47 -8.41
N THR A 132 0.18 13.31 -9.44
CA THR A 132 -0.33 14.67 -9.28
C THR A 132 -1.80 14.62 -8.88
N ILE A 133 -2.14 15.20 -7.73
CA ILE A 133 -3.50 15.27 -7.22
C ILE A 133 -4.33 16.19 -8.14
N PRO A 134 -5.58 15.81 -8.50
CA PRO A 134 -6.44 16.64 -9.33
C PRO A 134 -6.61 18.06 -8.77
N LEU A 135 -6.71 19.07 -9.64
CA LEU A 135 -6.75 20.48 -9.24
C LEU A 135 -8.03 20.84 -8.47
N GLU A 136 -9.11 20.14 -8.78
CA GLU A 136 -10.43 20.23 -8.16
C GLU A 136 -10.46 19.66 -6.74
N SER A 137 -9.54 18.77 -6.36
CA SER A 137 -9.43 18.25 -5.00
C SER A 137 -9.13 19.38 -4.01
N PRO A 138 -9.57 19.29 -2.74
CA PRO A 138 -9.22 20.29 -1.74
C PRO A 138 -7.70 20.40 -1.58
N PHE A 139 -7.23 21.54 -1.06
CA PHE A 139 -5.82 21.64 -0.65
C PHE A 139 -5.65 20.87 0.65
N PHE A 140 -4.67 19.98 0.71
CA PHE A 140 -4.41 19.14 1.86
C PHE A 140 -3.33 19.73 2.77
N ASP A 141 -3.69 20.04 4.00
CA ASP A 141 -2.79 20.53 5.05
C ASP A 141 -2.80 19.55 6.25
N ASN A 142 -2.03 19.84 7.29
CA ASN A 142 -1.96 18.97 8.46
C ASN A 142 -3.32 18.77 9.17
N ILE A 143 -4.28 19.69 9.01
CA ILE A 143 -5.58 19.63 9.69
C ILE A 143 -6.51 18.69 8.93
N ASN A 144 -6.62 18.83 7.62
CA ASN A 144 -7.53 18.00 6.83
C ASN A 144 -6.95 16.61 6.50
N VAL A 145 -5.63 16.43 6.53
CA VAL A 145 -5.02 15.09 6.45
C VAL A 145 -5.45 14.21 7.62
N GLN A 146 -5.75 14.78 8.79
CA GLN A 146 -6.27 14.01 9.92
C GLN A 146 -7.60 13.32 9.59
N GLN A 147 -8.45 13.94 8.76
CA GLN A 147 -9.71 13.31 8.33
C GLN A 147 -9.46 12.08 7.47
N ILE A 148 -8.42 12.10 6.63
CA ILE A 148 -7.98 10.94 5.85
C ILE A 148 -7.52 9.82 6.79
N ILE A 149 -6.71 10.15 7.79
CA ILE A 149 -6.21 9.19 8.78
C ILE A 149 -7.37 8.55 9.54
N ASP A 150 -8.33 9.35 10.01
CA ASP A 150 -9.49 8.87 10.75
C ASP A 150 -10.34 7.90 9.91
N GLU A 151 -10.51 8.19 8.62
CA GLU A 151 -11.23 7.30 7.70
C GLU A 151 -10.48 5.98 7.47
N LEU A 152 -9.15 6.02 7.33
CA LEU A 152 -8.34 4.81 7.21
C LEU A 152 -8.41 3.93 8.46
N LEU A 153 -8.52 4.52 9.65
CA LEU A 153 -8.64 3.77 10.90
C LEU A 153 -9.99 3.07 11.04
N LYS A 154 -11.05 3.58 10.42
CA LYS A 154 -12.36 2.89 10.36
C LYS A 154 -12.34 1.67 9.44
N GLU A 155 -11.53 1.70 8.38
CA GLU A 155 -11.39 0.62 7.41
C GLU A 155 -10.43 -0.50 7.84
N ILE A 156 -9.94 -0.55 9.09
CA ILE A 156 -9.20 -1.73 9.57
C ILE A 156 -10.13 -2.94 9.41
N PRO A 157 -9.85 -3.89 8.49
CA PRO A 157 -10.70 -5.06 8.36
C PRO A 157 -10.66 -5.78 9.70
N LYS A 158 -11.82 -6.16 10.23
CA LYS A 158 -11.87 -7.21 11.24
C LYS A 158 -11.10 -8.38 10.63
N ASP A 159 -10.05 -8.83 11.31
CA ASP A 159 -9.23 -9.94 10.85
C ASP A 159 -10.18 -11.08 10.43
N PRO A 160 -10.12 -11.62 9.20
CA PRO A 160 -10.96 -12.76 8.80
C PRO A 160 -10.87 -13.92 9.80
N LEU A 161 -9.71 -14.06 10.47
CA LEU A 161 -9.53 -14.99 11.57
C LEU A 161 -10.33 -14.61 12.82
N GLU A 162 -10.46 -13.32 13.13
CA GLU A 162 -11.37 -12.82 14.18
C GLU A 162 -12.83 -13.05 13.82
N GLU A 163 -13.25 -12.83 12.57
CA GLU A 163 -14.63 -13.13 12.14
C GLU A 163 -14.95 -14.62 12.29
N ILE A 164 -14.03 -15.50 11.87
CA ILE A 164 -14.18 -16.95 12.04
C ILE A 164 -14.16 -17.33 13.53
N ARG A 165 -13.30 -16.72 14.35
CA ARG A 165 -13.28 -16.95 15.82
C ARG A 165 -14.58 -16.51 16.48
N GLN A 166 -15.12 -15.37 16.06
CA GLN A 166 -16.37 -14.84 16.58
C GLN A 166 -17.54 -15.75 16.19
N GLN A 167 -17.62 -16.19 14.94
CA GLN A 167 -18.61 -17.18 14.49
C GLN A 167 -18.51 -18.49 15.29
N ASN A 168 -17.29 -19.00 15.51
CA ASN A 168 -17.10 -20.22 16.30
C ASN A 168 -17.58 -20.04 17.75
N GLN A 169 -17.32 -18.89 18.38
CA GLN A 169 -17.80 -18.59 19.73
C GLN A 169 -19.32 -18.49 19.80
N GLU A 170 -19.96 -17.87 18.80
CA GLU A 170 -21.41 -17.78 18.70
C GLU A 170 -22.04 -19.17 18.51
N LEU A 171 -21.43 -20.03 17.68
CA LEU A 171 -21.87 -21.41 17.47
C LEU A 171 -21.82 -22.22 18.77
N ILE A 172 -20.72 -22.10 19.53
CA ILE A 172 -20.55 -22.80 20.81
C ILE A 172 -21.63 -22.37 21.81
N LYS A 173 -21.90 -21.05 21.92
CA LYS A 173 -22.96 -20.54 22.79
C LYS A 173 -24.34 -21.08 22.40
N ALA A 174 -24.65 -21.11 21.10
CA ALA A 174 -25.91 -21.65 20.62
C ALA A 174 -26.06 -23.14 20.98
N TYR A 175 -24.99 -23.93 20.89
CA TYR A 175 -24.99 -25.33 21.33
C TYR A 175 -25.20 -25.49 22.84
N GLU A 176 -24.59 -24.63 23.65
CA GLU A 176 -24.78 -24.65 25.11
C GLU A 176 -26.23 -24.33 25.52
N GLU A 177 -26.86 -23.35 24.86
CA GLU A 177 -28.27 -23.00 25.09
C GLU A 177 -29.21 -24.14 24.70
N LEU A 178 -28.98 -24.76 23.53
CA LEU A 178 -29.75 -25.94 23.10
C LEU A 178 -29.58 -27.13 24.06
N ALA A 179 -28.38 -27.33 24.60
CA ALA A 179 -28.11 -28.40 25.57
C ALA A 179 -28.78 -28.15 26.92
N LYS A 180 -28.90 -26.89 27.37
CA LYS A 180 -29.65 -26.53 28.58
C LYS A 180 -31.15 -26.75 28.40
N ASN A 181 -31.70 -26.34 27.26
CA ASN A 181 -33.13 -26.47 26.97
C ASN A 181 -33.58 -27.92 26.76
N ARG A 182 -32.67 -28.85 26.44
CA ARG A 182 -32.97 -30.30 26.36
C ARG A 182 -32.95 -31.01 27.72
N LYS A 183 -32.51 -30.35 28.79
CA LYS A 183 -32.41 -30.92 30.15
C LYS A 183 -33.44 -30.33 31.14
N SER A 184 -34.31 -29.44 30.68
CA SER A 184 -35.52 -28.97 31.38
C SER A 184 -36.76 -29.57 30.72
#